data_AF-A0AAE4C2V3-F1
#
_entry.id   AF-A0AAE4C2V3-F1
#
_cell.length_a   1.000
_cell.length_b   1.000
_cell.length_c   1.000
_cell.angle_alpha   90.00
_cell.angle_beta   90.00
_cell.angle_gamma   90.00
#
_symmetry.space_group_name_H-M   'P 1'
#
loop_
_entity.id
_entity.type
_entity.pdbx_description
1 polymer ?
#
loop_
_entity_poly.entity_id
_entity_poly.type
_entity_poly.pdbx_seq_one_letter_code
_entity_poly.pdbx_strand_id
1 'polypeptide(L)'
;MTIQPDRTAVFEAEHFNFSEKPSKDEFSNPREGTFTGTIKEEDYHTLLKLLDGLEVKNLKDKYGEKNITDLSTSYLRINFSDGTSKNIQDYGKRGNEKLSKVYHFFEDLRKNQHWTKVK
;
A
#
# COMPACT_ATOMS: atom_id res chain seq x y z
N MET A 1 2.45 2.03 -4.31
CA MET A 1 3.64 2.49 -3.56
C MET A 1 4.60 1.34 -3.45
N THR A 2 5.88 1.59 -3.73
CA THR A 2 6.98 0.64 -3.64
C THR A 2 8.01 1.20 -2.67
N ILE A 3 8.45 0.40 -1.70
CA ILE A 3 9.43 0.81 -0.68
C ILE A 3 10.62 -0.15 -0.77
N GLN A 4 11.81 0.41 -0.90
CA GLN A 4 13.07 -0.32 -1.03
C GLN A 4 13.70 -0.58 0.34
N PRO A 5 14.66 -1.53 0.45
CA PRO A 5 15.37 -1.81 1.70
C PRO A 5 16.14 -0.61 2.28
N ASP A 6 16.58 0.31 1.42
CA ASP A 6 17.26 1.55 1.81
C ASP A 6 16.30 2.69 2.20
N ARG A 7 14.99 2.37 2.33
CA ARG A 7 13.86 3.29 2.62
C ARG A 7 13.48 4.23 1.49
N THR A 8 14.18 4.21 0.36
CA THR A 8 13.72 4.96 -0.81
C THR A 8 12.38 4.40 -1.27
N ALA A 9 11.46 5.27 -1.68
CA ALA A 9 10.12 4.86 -2.04
C ALA A 9 9.60 5.63 -3.25
N VAL A 10 8.81 4.92 -4.05
CA VAL A 10 8.05 5.46 -5.18
C VAL A 10 6.57 5.34 -4.87
N PHE A 11 5.86 6.44 -4.98
CA PHE A 11 4.42 6.51 -4.82
C PHE A 11 3.76 7.00 -6.12
N GLU A 12 3.18 6.06 -6.85
CA GLU A 12 2.34 6.33 -8.02
C GLU A 12 0.92 6.64 -7.53
N ALA A 13 0.58 7.92 -7.52
CA ALA A 13 -0.70 8.44 -7.09
C ALA A 13 -1.61 8.61 -8.31
N GLU A 14 -2.54 7.67 -8.47
CA GLU A 14 -3.54 7.72 -9.55
C GLU A 14 -4.59 8.77 -9.23
N HIS A 15 -5.53 8.48 -8.32
CA HIS A 15 -6.55 9.42 -7.88
C HIS A 15 -6.80 9.28 -6.37
N PHE A 16 -7.41 10.30 -5.77
CA PHE A 16 -7.93 10.29 -4.39
C PHE A 16 -6.87 10.14 -3.30
N ASN A 17 -5.65 10.64 -3.50
CA ASN A 17 -4.60 10.53 -2.47
C ASN A 17 -4.41 11.82 -1.67
N PHE A 18 -4.73 12.98 -2.25
CA PHE A 18 -4.52 14.28 -1.61
C PHE A 18 -5.81 15.06 -1.33
N SER A 19 -6.94 14.66 -1.92
CA SER A 19 -8.25 15.26 -1.66
C SER A 19 -8.82 14.80 -0.31
N GLU A 20 -9.23 15.74 0.56
CA GLU A 20 -9.86 15.40 1.85
C GLU A 20 -11.27 14.84 1.72
N LYS A 21 -12.00 15.25 0.66
CA LYS A 21 -13.38 14.83 0.37
C LYS A 21 -13.48 14.41 -1.09
N PRO A 22 -12.97 13.22 -1.43
CA PRO A 22 -12.94 12.77 -2.81
C PRO A 22 -14.34 12.67 -3.41
N SER A 23 -14.56 13.25 -4.59
CA SER A 23 -15.81 13.12 -5.35
C SER A 23 -15.64 12.23 -6.57
N LYS A 24 -16.73 11.63 -7.07
CA LYS A 24 -16.65 10.82 -8.29
C LYS A 24 -16.15 11.60 -9.51
N ASP A 25 -16.25 12.92 -9.52
CA ASP A 25 -15.78 13.75 -10.64
C ASP A 25 -14.26 13.71 -10.78
N GLU A 26 -13.52 13.44 -9.70
CA GLU A 26 -12.05 13.35 -9.72
C GLU A 26 -11.53 12.15 -10.52
N PHE A 27 -12.38 11.16 -10.85
CA PHE A 27 -12.04 10.12 -11.82
C PHE A 27 -11.72 10.69 -13.21
N SER A 28 -12.28 11.85 -13.55
CA SER A 28 -12.04 12.51 -14.84
C SER A 28 -10.78 13.37 -14.86
N ASN A 29 -10.16 13.60 -13.70
CA ASN A 29 -8.92 14.37 -13.62
C ASN A 29 -7.74 13.54 -14.13
N PRO A 30 -6.67 14.16 -14.63
CA PRO A 30 -5.41 13.45 -14.83
C PRO A 30 -4.91 12.85 -13.51
N ARG A 31 -4.12 11.78 -13.60
CA ARG A 31 -3.50 11.19 -12.40
C ARG A 31 -2.71 12.23 -11.59
N GLU A 32 -2.72 12.11 -10.28
CA GLU A 32 -2.08 13.07 -9.36
C GLU A 32 -0.55 13.14 -9.55
N GLY A 33 0.06 12.02 -9.97
CA GLY A 33 1.43 11.95 -10.47
C GLY A 33 2.27 10.84 -9.84
N THR A 34 3.57 10.87 -10.13
CA THR A 34 4.54 9.99 -9.47
C THR A 34 5.33 10.81 -8.47
N PHE A 35 5.49 10.29 -7.27
CA PHE A 35 6.20 10.93 -6.18
C PHE A 35 7.34 10.01 -5.70
N THR A 36 8.43 10.62 -5.28
CA THR A 36 9.56 9.92 -4.66
C THR A 36 9.85 10.50 -3.29
N GLY A 37 10.33 9.66 -2.38
CA GLY A 37 10.67 10.08 -1.03
C GLY A 37 11.54 9.04 -0.32
N THR A 38 11.95 9.38 0.90
CA THR A 38 12.60 8.44 1.82
C THR A 38 11.67 8.27 3.03
N ILE A 39 11.29 7.03 3.32
CA ILE A 39 10.44 6.73 4.47
C ILE A 39 11.21 7.04 5.76
N LYS A 40 10.59 7.76 6.70
CA LYS A 40 11.16 8.02 8.03
C LYS A 40 11.57 6.72 8.71
N GLU A 41 12.70 6.75 9.42
CA GLU A 41 13.28 5.55 10.05
C GLU A 41 12.29 4.82 10.97
N GLU A 42 11.63 5.58 11.84
CA GLU A 42 10.61 5.10 12.77
C GLU A 42 9.44 4.38 12.06
N ASP A 43 8.99 4.92 10.93
CA ASP A 43 7.90 4.37 10.16
C ASP A 43 8.35 3.12 9.40
N TYR A 44 9.56 3.12 8.88
CA TYR A 44 10.14 1.94 8.24
C TYR A 44 10.30 0.78 9.23
N HIS A 45 10.82 1.04 10.43
CA HIS A 45 10.88 0.03 11.49
C HIS A 45 9.49 -0.46 11.92
N THR A 46 8.50 0.42 11.94
CA THR A 46 7.11 0.04 12.23
C THR A 46 6.55 -0.87 11.13
N LEU A 47 6.80 -0.55 9.86
CA LEU A 47 6.42 -1.40 8.73
C LEU A 47 7.04 -2.80 8.85
N LEU A 48 8.34 -2.90 9.14
CA LEU A 48 9.02 -4.18 9.32
C LEU A 48 8.36 -5.01 10.43
N LYS A 49 8.08 -4.41 11.59
CA LYS A 49 7.38 -5.09 12.70
C LYS A 49 5.99 -5.58 12.30
N LEU A 50 5.24 -4.78 11.53
CA LEU A 50 3.93 -5.17 11.04
C LEU A 50 4.03 -6.36 10.07
N LEU A 51 5.01 -6.36 9.16
CA LEU A 51 5.26 -7.44 8.21
C LEU A 51 5.74 -8.73 8.88
N ASP A 52 6.64 -8.63 9.87
CA ASP A 52 7.10 -9.77 10.64
C ASP A 52 5.94 -10.42 11.41
N GLY A 53 5.14 -9.61 12.10
CA GLY A 53 3.97 -10.07 12.84
C GLY A 53 2.85 -10.64 11.96
N LEU A 54 2.81 -10.28 10.68
CA LEU A 54 1.81 -10.75 9.70
C LEU A 54 2.06 -12.19 9.24
N GLU A 55 3.27 -12.72 9.42
CA GLU A 55 3.67 -14.04 8.91
C GLU A 55 3.37 -14.19 7.41
N VAL A 56 3.88 -13.24 6.61
CA VAL A 56 3.55 -13.06 5.18
C VAL A 56 3.51 -14.36 4.35
N LYS A 57 4.45 -15.28 4.60
CA LYS A 57 4.53 -16.57 3.88
C LYS A 57 3.29 -17.45 4.08
N ASN A 58 2.59 -17.33 5.22
CA ASN A 58 1.40 -18.11 5.59
C ASN A 58 0.09 -17.52 5.05
N LEU A 59 0.12 -16.31 4.46
CA LEU A 59 -1.09 -15.70 3.91
C LEU A 59 -1.64 -16.46 2.71
N LYS A 60 -2.94 -16.35 2.48
CA LYS A 60 -3.55 -16.77 1.22
C LYS A 60 -3.12 -15.82 0.11
N ASP A 61 -3.02 -16.33 -1.11
CA ASP A 61 -2.70 -15.48 -2.27
C ASP A 61 -3.89 -14.59 -2.66
N LYS A 62 -5.12 -14.98 -2.29
CA LYS A 62 -6.36 -14.27 -2.61
C LYS A 62 -7.31 -14.19 -1.42
N TYR A 63 -7.82 -13.00 -1.14
CA TYR A 63 -8.90 -12.70 -0.20
C TYR A 63 -10.04 -11.96 -0.91
N GLY A 64 -11.27 -12.19 -0.46
CA GLY A 64 -12.48 -11.58 -1.01
C GLY A 64 -13.69 -12.51 -0.98
N GLU A 65 -14.88 -11.93 -1.10
CA GLU A 65 -16.16 -12.66 -1.13
C GLU A 65 -16.76 -12.65 -2.55
N LYS A 66 -17.30 -13.78 -2.99
CA LYS A 66 -17.80 -13.96 -4.37
C LYS A 66 -19.05 -13.14 -4.71
N ASN A 67 -19.81 -12.70 -3.71
CA ASN A 67 -21.12 -12.05 -3.89
C ASN A 67 -21.11 -10.56 -3.53
N ILE A 68 -19.93 -9.96 -3.34
CA ILE A 68 -19.80 -8.53 -3.06
C ILE A 68 -19.13 -7.85 -4.26
N THR A 69 -19.77 -6.82 -4.80
CA THR A 69 -19.24 -5.99 -5.89
C THR A 69 -18.82 -4.61 -5.37
N ASP A 70 -18.13 -3.84 -6.22
CA ASP A 70 -17.84 -2.41 -6.01
C ASP A 70 -16.93 -2.06 -4.82
N LEU A 71 -16.12 -3.02 -4.34
CA LEU A 71 -15.07 -2.75 -3.35
C LEU A 71 -13.70 -2.52 -3.99
N SER A 72 -12.89 -1.68 -3.35
CA SER A 72 -11.50 -1.50 -3.75
C SER A 72 -10.67 -2.77 -3.55
N THR A 73 -9.68 -3.00 -4.41
CA THR A 73 -8.74 -4.13 -4.30
C THR A 73 -7.37 -3.62 -3.88
N SER A 74 -6.73 -4.31 -2.93
CA SER A 74 -5.30 -4.14 -2.64
C SER A 74 -4.48 -5.26 -3.28
N TYR A 75 -3.33 -4.90 -3.84
CA TYR A 75 -2.30 -5.84 -4.27
C TYR A 75 -1.03 -5.60 -3.44
N LEU A 76 -0.63 -6.58 -2.64
CA LEU A 76 0.59 -6.54 -1.84
C LEU A 76 1.59 -7.52 -2.41
N ARG A 77 2.77 -7.02 -2.76
CA ARG A 77 3.92 -7.84 -3.17
C ARG A 77 5.06 -7.63 -2.18
N ILE A 78 5.57 -8.72 -1.63
CA ILE A 78 6.76 -8.73 -0.77
C ILE A 78 7.83 -9.59 -1.44
N ASN A 79 9.00 -9.00 -1.65
CA ASN A 79 10.19 -9.71 -2.13
C ASN A 79 11.10 -10.00 -0.93
N PHE A 80 11.50 -11.25 -0.77
CA PHE A 80 12.34 -11.69 0.34
C PHE A 80 13.82 -11.71 -0.08
N SER A 81 14.71 -11.66 0.92
CA SER A 81 16.16 -11.74 0.69
C SER A 81 16.63 -13.07 0.11
N ASP A 82 15.84 -14.14 0.27
CA ASP A 82 16.06 -15.46 -0.34
C ASP A 82 15.69 -15.50 -1.84
N GLY A 83 15.26 -14.38 -2.41
CA GLY A 83 14.85 -14.25 -3.82
C GLY A 83 13.41 -14.70 -4.09
N THR A 84 12.70 -15.26 -3.11
CA THR A 84 11.28 -15.60 -3.25
C THR A 84 10.40 -14.36 -3.16
N SER A 85 9.15 -14.47 -3.60
CA SER A 85 8.16 -13.41 -3.46
C SER A 85 6.81 -13.95 -3.04
N LYS A 86 6.03 -13.12 -2.33
CA LYS A 86 4.63 -13.38 -2.02
C LYS A 86 3.77 -12.29 -2.66
N ASN A 87 2.74 -12.71 -3.37
CA ASN A 87 1.75 -11.82 -3.96
C ASN A 87 0.39 -12.10 -3.32
N ILE A 88 -0.22 -11.07 -2.75
CA ILE A 88 -1.54 -11.13 -2.14
C ILE A 88 -2.46 -10.17 -2.90
N GLN A 89 -3.59 -10.68 -3.35
CA GLN A 89 -4.72 -9.90 -3.84
C GLN A 89 -5.82 -9.92 -2.78
N ASP A 90 -6.25 -8.75 -2.30
CA ASP A 90 -7.29 -8.63 -1.28
C ASP A 90 -8.40 -7.70 -1.76
N TYR A 91 -9.49 -8.30 -2.22
CA TYR A 91 -10.68 -7.60 -2.63
C TYR A 91 -11.49 -7.17 -1.40
N GLY A 92 -11.60 -5.85 -1.18
CA GLY A 92 -12.21 -5.24 -0.01
C GLY A 92 -11.23 -4.82 1.08
N LYS A 93 -9.94 -5.21 0.99
CA LYS A 93 -8.90 -4.87 1.98
C LYS A 93 -9.20 -5.38 3.39
N ARG A 94 -9.91 -6.51 3.50
CA ARG A 94 -10.46 -7.03 4.76
C ARG A 94 -9.79 -8.31 5.24
N GLY A 95 -8.85 -8.86 4.48
CA GLY A 95 -8.29 -10.20 4.63
C GLY A 95 -8.23 -10.74 6.06
N ASN A 96 -7.18 -10.44 6.81
CA ASN A 96 -7.16 -10.63 8.26
C ASN A 96 -6.81 -9.30 8.94
N GLU A 97 -7.03 -9.21 10.25
CA GLU A 97 -6.81 -7.98 11.01
C GLU A 97 -5.39 -7.41 10.85
N LYS A 98 -4.37 -8.28 10.84
CA LYS A 98 -2.97 -7.87 10.68
C LYS A 98 -2.69 -7.32 9.27
N LEU A 99 -3.26 -7.94 8.24
CA LEU A 99 -3.12 -7.52 6.85
C LEU A 99 -3.81 -6.16 6.62
N SER A 100 -4.99 -5.98 7.21
CA SER A 100 -5.71 -4.71 7.20
C SER A 100 -4.89 -3.59 7.86
N LYS A 101 -4.22 -3.86 8.99
CA LYS A 101 -3.29 -2.91 9.63
C LYS A 101 -2.13 -2.51 8.73
N VAL A 102 -1.55 -3.45 7.96
CA VAL A 102 -0.51 -3.13 6.98
C VAL A 102 -1.05 -2.19 5.90
N TYR A 103 -2.25 -2.45 5.36
CA TYR A 103 -2.85 -1.56 4.35
C TYR A 103 -3.09 -0.15 4.86
N HIS A 104 -3.65 0.00 6.06
CA HIS A 104 -3.84 1.31 6.67
C HIS A 104 -2.52 2.02 6.90
N PHE A 105 -1.48 1.31 7.34
CA PHE A 105 -0.15 1.89 7.47
C PHE A 105 0.38 2.44 6.13
N PHE A 106 0.22 1.70 5.03
CA PHE A 106 0.56 2.21 3.68
C PHE A 106 -0.26 3.42 3.24
N GLU A 107 -1.51 3.53 3.68
CA GLU A 107 -2.37 4.70 3.42
C GLU A 107 -1.87 5.92 4.20
N ASP A 108 -1.48 5.75 5.46
CA ASP A 108 -0.91 6.81 6.30
C ASP A 108 0.43 7.33 5.75
N LEU A 109 1.27 6.44 5.20
CA LEU A 109 2.53 6.80 4.52
C LEU A 109 2.34 7.82 3.39
N ARG A 110 1.16 7.90 2.78
CA ARG A 110 0.87 8.90 1.73
C ARG A 110 0.83 10.32 2.29
N LYS A 111 0.51 10.48 3.57
CA LYS A 111 0.23 11.77 4.22
C LYS A 111 1.29 12.19 5.23
N ASN A 112 2.02 11.24 5.81
CA ASN A 112 2.97 11.51 6.90
C ASN A 112 4.46 11.45 6.47
N GLN A 113 4.74 11.31 5.17
CA GLN A 113 6.10 11.35 4.61
C GLN A 113 6.31 12.61 3.76
N HIS A 114 7.57 12.98 3.57
CA HIS A 114 7.93 14.04 2.63
C HIS A 114 8.03 13.49 1.21
N TRP A 115 7.02 13.80 0.38
CA TRP A 115 6.93 13.36 -1.01
C TRP A 115 7.32 14.48 -1.98
N THR A 116 8.25 14.19 -2.87
CA THR A 116 8.64 15.09 -3.98
C THR A 116 8.03 14.57 -5.27
N LYS A 117 7.24 15.40 -5.96
CA LYS A 117 6.67 15.05 -7.26
C LYS A 117 7.77 14.97 -8.33
N VAL A 118 7.81 13.88 -9.07
CA VAL A 118 8.67 13.70 -10.24
C VAL A 118 8.11 14.57 -11.38
N LYS A 119 8.99 15.33 -12.04
CA LYS A 119 8.63 16.18 -13.18
C LYS A 119 8.37 15.38 -14.45
#